data_AF-A0A955XUV4-F1
#
_entry.id   AF-A0A955XUV4-F1
#
_cell.length_a   1.000
_cell.length_b   1.000
_cell.length_c   1.000
_cell.angle_alpha   90.00
_cell.angle_beta   90.00
_cell.angle_gamma   90.00
#
_symmetry.space_group_name_H-M   'P 1'
#
loop_
_entity.id
_entity.type
_entity.pdbx_description
1 polymer ?
#
loop_
_entity_poly.entity_id
_entity_poly.type
_entity_poly.pdbx_seq_one_letter_code
_entity_poly.pdbx_strand_id
1 'polypeptide(L)'
;SELAERLSTFLVDPPRTLSADIRAFLWEYVGDLNYQVLRRNRDAQVAFEAAKAAGKATPTIELKAARAMSQQPGKGREAVAAYGKVLSGPGVGLTEWLETIADLEALFEGVEDAARVRIIKQIDDVLRGRPQSDAENLRIKRDPARQVEGLTALECLSAGMASGPSMKAAQLVSKILNKELADRRPRRRALGGKKLKGNPELSALIDLAASTLQADAPKVFVGQGGTQTDWLADNMFFVPSQTLEEADAMGLRFWAGHIVGATAFGLGALALAEPGEIESVLTEVCRLEKGESPSDDPFLKEVASRGFAEVREELAALIEQNEGIIESVAEDAWIALPRRVADRFGLLMTGDVRAAVGVLSSEGPGELSLSVTRPEDLVTQPRPKALLEFALGHAYQELRYHCGLAARPRPV
;
A
#
# COMPACT_ATOMS: atom_id res chain seq x y z
N SER A 1 3.80 35.15 -25.42
CA SER A 1 5.07 34.41 -25.59
C SER A 1 6.24 35.21 -25.03
N GLU A 2 6.49 36.43 -25.52
CA GLU A 2 7.64 37.28 -25.13
C GLU A 2 7.74 37.52 -23.62
N LEU A 3 6.62 37.79 -22.93
CA LEU A 3 6.60 37.95 -21.47
C LEU A 3 7.06 36.69 -20.72
N ALA A 4 6.62 35.50 -21.16
CA ALA A 4 6.96 34.23 -20.53
C ALA A 4 8.47 33.97 -20.65
N GLU A 5 9.01 34.15 -21.86
CA GLU A 5 10.42 33.93 -22.16
C GLU A 5 11.30 34.90 -21.38
N ARG A 6 10.97 36.20 -21.35
CA ARG A 6 11.70 37.21 -20.57
C ARG A 6 11.68 36.93 -19.08
N LEU A 7 10.52 36.54 -18.53
CA LEU A 7 10.40 36.18 -17.12
C LEU A 7 11.21 34.91 -16.81
N SER A 8 11.13 33.86 -17.64
CA SER A 8 11.95 32.66 -17.44
C SER A 8 13.45 32.98 -17.44
N THR A 9 13.94 33.77 -18.41
CA THR A 9 15.35 34.18 -18.46
C THR A 9 15.77 34.97 -17.22
N PHE A 10 14.94 35.92 -16.78
CA PHE A 10 15.19 36.68 -15.56
C PHE A 10 15.25 35.80 -14.30
N LEU A 11 14.42 34.75 -14.23
CA LEU A 11 14.33 33.87 -13.05
C LEU A 11 15.40 32.78 -12.99
N VAL A 12 16.10 32.49 -14.09
CA VAL A 12 17.24 31.56 -14.12
C VAL A 12 18.42 32.14 -13.32
N ASP A 13 18.72 33.43 -13.52
CA ASP A 13 19.77 34.17 -12.80
C ASP A 13 19.18 35.43 -12.15
N PRO A 14 18.40 35.28 -11.06
CA PRO A 14 17.71 36.39 -10.45
C PRO A 14 18.69 37.27 -9.66
N PRO A 15 18.42 38.59 -9.56
CA PRO A 15 19.20 39.44 -8.67
C PRO A 15 19.10 38.95 -7.21
N ARG A 16 20.18 39.11 -6.44
CA ARG A 16 20.30 38.65 -5.04
C ARG A 16 19.20 39.19 -4.10
N THR A 17 18.49 40.24 -4.52
CA THR A 17 17.40 40.88 -3.78
C THR A 17 16.05 40.20 -3.95
N LEU A 18 15.90 39.27 -4.89
CA LEU A 18 14.64 38.54 -5.08
C LEU A 18 14.53 37.42 -4.04
N SER A 19 13.51 37.49 -3.18
CA SER A 19 13.27 36.43 -2.20
C SER A 19 12.87 35.11 -2.87
N ALA A 20 13.15 33.99 -2.20
CA ALA A 20 12.80 32.66 -2.68
C ALA A 20 11.29 32.52 -2.93
N ASP A 21 10.45 33.06 -2.04
CA ASP A 21 8.99 33.01 -2.17
C ASP A 21 8.48 33.73 -3.42
N ILE A 22 9.00 34.94 -3.68
CA ILE A 22 8.62 35.70 -4.88
C ILE A 22 9.13 34.98 -6.12
N ARG A 23 10.35 34.43 -6.10
CA ARG A 23 10.90 33.65 -7.20
C ARG A 23 10.03 32.43 -7.51
N ALA A 24 9.61 31.69 -6.49
CA ALA A 24 8.77 30.51 -6.65
C ALA A 24 7.37 30.87 -7.18
N PHE A 25 6.77 31.97 -6.70
CA PHE A 25 5.52 32.50 -7.24
C PHE A 25 5.62 32.89 -8.70
N LEU A 26 6.70 33.58 -9.10
CA LEU A 26 6.91 33.97 -10.50
C LEU A 26 7.12 32.75 -11.41
N TRP A 27 7.81 31.71 -10.94
CA TRP A 27 7.93 30.44 -11.67
C TRP A 27 6.58 29.75 -11.87
N GLU A 28 5.74 29.70 -10.84
CA GLU A 28 4.39 29.18 -10.97
C GLU A 28 3.58 29.98 -12.00
N TYR A 29 3.62 31.32 -11.93
CA TYR A 29 2.91 32.17 -12.87
C TYR A 29 3.36 31.95 -14.33
N VAL A 30 4.67 31.79 -14.55
CA VAL A 30 5.22 31.40 -15.85
C VAL A 30 4.69 30.02 -16.28
N GLY A 31 4.61 29.06 -15.36
CA GLY A 31 4.03 27.74 -15.61
C GLY A 31 2.56 27.82 -16.03
N ASP A 32 1.74 28.56 -15.29
CA ASP A 32 0.32 28.77 -15.59
C ASP A 32 0.14 29.44 -16.96
N LEU A 33 0.95 30.45 -17.28
CA LEU A 33 0.90 31.13 -18.58
C LEU A 33 1.30 30.19 -19.73
N ASN A 34 2.35 29.38 -19.55
CA ASN A 34 2.74 28.38 -20.54
C ASN A 34 1.67 27.29 -20.72
N TYR A 35 1.03 26.85 -19.64
CA TYR A 35 0.04 25.77 -19.66
C TYR A 35 -1.32 26.22 -20.19
N GLN A 36 -1.91 27.26 -19.58
CA GLN A 36 -3.30 27.67 -19.83
C GLN A 36 -3.43 28.55 -21.07
N VAL A 37 -2.47 29.45 -21.30
CA VAL A 37 -2.54 30.46 -22.36
C VAL A 37 -1.79 30.01 -23.62
N LEU A 38 -0.52 29.62 -23.46
CA LEU A 38 0.36 29.33 -24.61
C LEU A 38 0.29 27.88 -25.08
N ARG A 39 -0.30 26.97 -24.29
CA ARG A 39 -0.34 25.52 -24.56
C ARG A 39 1.04 24.88 -24.79
N ARG A 40 2.08 25.44 -24.15
CA ARG A 40 3.46 24.96 -24.18
C ARG A 40 3.70 24.03 -22.98
N ASN A 41 3.17 22.82 -23.07
CA ASN A 41 3.13 21.87 -21.94
C ASN A 41 4.51 21.50 -21.38
N ARG A 42 5.52 21.37 -22.25
CA ARG A 42 6.90 21.11 -21.81
C ARG A 42 7.47 22.27 -21.01
N ASP A 43 7.30 23.49 -21.49
CA ASP A 43 7.81 24.69 -20.81
C ASP A 43 7.05 24.95 -19.50
N ALA A 44 5.75 24.64 -19.47
CA ALA A 44 4.96 24.69 -18.25
C ALA A 44 5.49 23.71 -17.19
N GLN A 45 5.73 22.45 -17.56
CA GLN A 45 6.30 21.46 -16.65
C GLN A 45 7.65 21.94 -16.07
N VAL A 46 8.55 22.43 -16.93
CA VAL A 46 9.86 22.96 -16.49
C VAL A 46 9.70 24.12 -15.51
N ALA A 47 8.76 25.02 -15.76
CA ALA A 47 8.50 26.15 -14.87
C ALA A 47 7.91 25.71 -13.52
N PHE A 48 7.02 24.73 -13.48
CA PHE A 48 6.48 24.18 -12.23
C PHE A 48 7.56 23.46 -11.41
N GLU A 49 8.43 22.67 -12.05
CA GLU A 49 9.59 22.04 -11.38
C GLU A 49 10.57 23.10 -10.84
N ALA A 50 10.77 24.21 -11.56
CA ALA A 50 11.57 25.34 -11.09
C ALA A 50 10.91 26.05 -9.89
N ALA A 51 9.58 26.18 -9.87
CA ALA A 51 8.83 26.69 -8.72
C ALA A 51 9.01 25.80 -7.48
N LYS A 52 8.96 24.48 -7.66
CA LYS A 52 9.25 23.49 -6.60
C LYS A 52 10.67 23.65 -6.07
N ALA A 53 11.66 23.68 -6.97
CA ALA A 53 13.07 23.87 -6.60
C ALA A 53 13.35 25.22 -5.90
N ALA A 54 12.55 26.24 -6.20
CA ALA A 54 12.62 27.56 -5.55
C ALA A 54 11.94 27.62 -4.17
N GLY A 55 11.33 26.54 -3.69
CA GLY A 55 10.76 26.43 -2.34
C GLY A 55 9.25 26.22 -2.29
N LYS A 56 8.52 26.24 -3.42
CA LYS A 56 7.07 25.99 -3.47
C LYS A 56 6.74 24.53 -3.75
N ALA A 57 7.32 23.62 -2.96
CA ALA A 57 7.08 22.17 -3.03
C ALA A 57 5.72 21.78 -2.43
N THR A 58 4.65 22.32 -2.98
CA THR A 58 3.27 22.04 -2.54
C THR A 58 2.62 20.99 -3.45
N PRO A 59 1.68 20.16 -2.93
CA PRO A 59 0.93 19.19 -3.73
C PRO A 59 0.29 19.80 -5.00
N THR A 60 -0.21 21.02 -4.91
CA THR A 60 -0.80 21.74 -6.04
C THR A 60 0.20 21.99 -7.17
N ILE A 61 1.45 22.37 -6.86
CA ILE A 61 2.49 22.57 -7.87
C ILE A 61 2.89 21.25 -8.50
N GLU A 62 3.01 20.18 -7.71
CA GLU A 62 3.31 18.84 -8.22
C GLU A 62 2.20 18.32 -9.14
N LEU A 63 0.94 18.56 -8.78
CA LEU A 63 -0.21 18.25 -9.62
C LEU A 63 -0.19 19.04 -10.93
N LYS A 64 0.08 20.35 -10.89
CA LYS A 64 0.23 21.16 -12.11
C LYS A 64 1.36 20.65 -13.02
N ALA A 65 2.48 20.22 -12.45
CA ALA A 65 3.59 19.63 -13.20
C ALA A 65 3.19 18.28 -13.84
N ALA A 66 2.54 17.39 -13.10
CA ALA A 66 2.03 16.11 -13.60
C ALA A 66 0.98 16.32 -14.71
N ARG A 67 0.09 17.30 -14.54
CA ARG A 67 -0.91 17.69 -15.53
C ARG A 67 -0.28 18.21 -16.82
N ALA A 68 0.71 19.10 -16.73
CA ALA A 68 1.48 19.55 -17.88
C ALA A 68 2.20 18.39 -18.57
N MET A 69 2.72 17.41 -17.83
CA MET A 69 3.36 16.21 -18.38
C MET A 69 2.36 15.31 -19.13
N SER A 70 1.16 15.09 -18.58
CA SER A 70 0.13 14.23 -19.19
C SER A 70 -0.32 14.69 -20.57
N GLN A 71 -0.21 16.00 -20.85
CA GLN A 71 -0.58 16.62 -22.12
C GLN A 71 0.58 16.64 -23.14
N GLN A 72 1.72 16.02 -22.83
CA GLN A 72 2.85 15.89 -23.75
C GLN A 72 2.76 14.56 -24.52
N PRO A 73 2.98 14.55 -25.85
CA PRO A 73 3.00 13.32 -26.63
C PRO A 73 4.04 12.31 -26.10
N GLY A 74 3.61 11.06 -25.87
CA GLY A 74 4.48 9.97 -25.43
C GLY A 74 4.95 10.04 -23.98
N LYS A 75 4.33 10.89 -23.14
CA LYS A 75 4.66 11.05 -21.71
C LYS A 75 3.62 10.46 -20.76
N GLY A 76 2.72 9.62 -21.26
CA GLY A 76 1.64 9.03 -20.47
C GLY A 76 2.14 8.24 -19.27
N ARG A 77 3.11 7.34 -19.46
CA ARG A 77 3.74 6.58 -18.37
C ARG A 77 4.36 7.46 -17.29
N GLU A 78 5.16 8.45 -17.69
CA GLU A 78 5.80 9.36 -16.74
C GLU A 78 4.76 10.20 -16.00
N ALA A 79 3.67 10.60 -16.67
CA ALA A 79 2.58 11.33 -16.04
C ALA A 79 1.86 10.49 -14.98
N VAL A 80 1.57 9.21 -15.26
CA VAL A 80 0.99 8.28 -14.25
C VAL A 80 1.91 8.16 -13.03
N ALA A 81 3.22 8.03 -13.24
CA ALA A 81 4.17 8.00 -12.14
C ALA A 81 4.23 9.33 -11.36
N ALA A 82 4.11 10.47 -12.05
CA ALA A 82 4.05 11.78 -11.42
C ALA A 82 2.78 11.95 -10.58
N TYR A 83 1.61 11.56 -11.09
CA TYR A 83 0.36 11.55 -10.31
C TYR A 83 0.45 10.63 -9.09
N GLY A 84 1.06 9.45 -9.22
CA GLY A 84 1.31 8.57 -8.07
C GLY A 84 2.13 9.26 -6.97
N LYS A 85 3.17 10.02 -7.34
CA LYS A 85 3.95 10.83 -6.39
C LYS A 85 3.12 11.93 -5.73
N VAL A 86 2.26 12.60 -6.50
CA VAL A 86 1.32 13.61 -5.96
C VAL A 86 0.45 12.97 -4.89
N LEU A 87 -0.18 11.83 -5.14
CA LEU A 87 -1.08 11.19 -4.17
C LEU A 87 -0.37 10.75 -2.88
N SER A 88 0.86 10.25 -3.00
CA SER A 88 1.69 9.82 -1.86
C SER A 88 2.41 10.94 -1.13
N GLY A 89 2.37 12.16 -1.66
CA GLY A 89 3.01 13.32 -1.06
C GLY A 89 2.46 13.68 0.33
N PRO A 90 3.27 14.31 1.20
CA PRO A 90 2.80 14.88 2.45
C PRO A 90 1.88 16.08 2.19
N GLY A 91 0.82 16.23 2.99
CA GLY A 91 -0.08 17.38 2.94
C GLY A 91 -1.09 17.38 1.78
N VAL A 92 -1.22 16.28 1.05
CA VAL A 92 -2.17 16.13 -0.07
C VAL A 92 -3.58 15.92 0.50
N GLY A 93 -4.52 16.77 0.10
CA GLY A 93 -5.90 16.74 0.56
C GLY A 93 -6.86 16.07 -0.43
N LEU A 94 -8.14 16.05 -0.06
CA LEU A 94 -9.21 15.51 -0.90
C LEU A 94 -9.31 16.21 -2.26
N THR A 95 -9.07 17.53 -2.31
CA THR A 95 -9.09 18.31 -3.55
C THR A 95 -8.05 17.80 -4.55
N GLU A 96 -6.79 17.66 -4.13
CA GLU A 96 -5.73 17.15 -5.00
C GLU A 96 -5.98 15.70 -5.42
N TRP A 97 -6.55 14.88 -4.53
CA TRP A 97 -6.99 13.53 -4.88
C TRP A 97 -8.05 13.55 -5.98
N LEU A 98 -9.13 14.31 -5.83
CA LEU A 98 -10.22 14.37 -6.81
C LEU A 98 -9.74 14.92 -8.16
N GLU A 99 -8.87 15.92 -8.16
CA GLU A 99 -8.28 16.44 -9.40
C GLU A 99 -7.37 15.41 -10.08
N THR A 100 -6.52 14.72 -9.31
CA THR A 100 -5.65 13.66 -9.84
C THR A 100 -6.46 12.50 -10.41
N ILE A 101 -7.54 12.11 -9.73
CA ILE A 101 -8.46 11.07 -10.20
C ILE A 101 -9.10 11.45 -11.54
N ALA A 102 -9.58 12.68 -11.68
CA ALA A 102 -10.16 13.17 -12.94
C ALA A 102 -9.11 13.19 -14.08
N ASP A 103 -7.89 13.61 -13.79
CA ASP A 103 -6.81 13.63 -14.77
C ASP A 103 -6.38 12.21 -15.21
N LEU A 104 -6.31 11.27 -14.25
CA LEU A 104 -6.02 9.86 -14.53
C LEU A 104 -7.15 9.22 -15.34
N GLU A 105 -8.41 9.50 -15.01
CA GLU A 105 -9.57 9.02 -15.77
C GLU A 105 -9.46 9.41 -17.24
N ALA A 106 -9.25 10.70 -17.52
CA ALA A 106 -9.09 11.20 -18.88
C ALA A 106 -7.91 10.56 -19.62
N LEU A 107 -6.79 10.35 -18.92
CA LEU A 107 -5.61 9.70 -19.50
C LEU A 107 -5.88 8.25 -19.89
N PHE A 108 -6.56 7.49 -19.02
CA PHE A 108 -6.86 6.07 -19.26
C PHE A 108 -8.04 5.84 -20.22
N GLU A 109 -9.00 6.76 -20.28
CA GLU A 109 -10.02 6.78 -21.32
C GLU A 109 -9.38 6.97 -22.70
N GLY A 110 -8.36 7.84 -22.81
CA GLY A 110 -7.61 8.07 -24.05
C GLY A 110 -6.85 6.85 -24.60
N VAL A 111 -6.52 5.87 -23.75
CA VAL A 111 -5.85 4.61 -24.16
C VAL A 111 -6.77 3.37 -24.08
N GLU A 112 -8.06 3.60 -23.89
CA GLU A 112 -9.12 2.58 -23.80
C GLU A 112 -8.85 1.49 -22.74
N ASP A 113 -8.25 1.85 -21.60
CA ASP A 113 -8.05 0.92 -20.47
C ASP A 113 -9.30 0.88 -19.57
N ALA A 114 -10.35 0.21 -20.05
CA ALA A 114 -11.63 0.10 -19.35
C ALA A 114 -11.50 -0.48 -17.93
N ALA A 115 -10.50 -1.34 -17.68
CA ALA A 115 -10.30 -1.95 -16.37
C ALA A 115 -9.78 -0.92 -15.35
N ARG A 116 -8.85 -0.05 -15.76
CA ARG A 116 -8.36 1.05 -14.92
C ARG A 116 -9.40 2.15 -14.74
N VAL A 117 -10.05 2.56 -15.83
CA VAL A 117 -11.14 3.57 -15.78
C VAL A 117 -12.22 3.15 -14.79
N ARG A 118 -12.59 1.86 -14.76
CA ARG A 118 -13.55 1.35 -13.77
C ARG A 118 -13.07 1.52 -12.32
N ILE A 119 -11.82 1.21 -12.03
CA ILE A 119 -11.26 1.36 -10.67
C ILE A 119 -11.21 2.83 -10.27
N ILE A 120 -10.82 3.71 -11.19
CA ILE A 120 -10.78 5.15 -10.98
C ILE A 120 -12.18 5.70 -10.69
N LYS A 121 -13.20 5.26 -11.45
CA LYS A 121 -14.61 5.61 -11.19
C LYS A 121 -15.10 5.12 -9.83
N GLN A 122 -14.74 3.91 -9.41
CA GLN A 122 -15.06 3.42 -8.06
C GLN A 122 -14.42 4.29 -6.98
N ILE A 123 -13.18 4.72 -7.18
CA ILE A 123 -12.48 5.60 -6.24
C ILE A 123 -13.13 6.99 -6.23
N ASP A 124 -13.45 7.58 -7.38
CA ASP A 124 -14.17 8.86 -7.47
C ASP A 124 -15.51 8.79 -6.74
N ASP A 125 -16.28 7.72 -6.95
CA ASP A 125 -17.57 7.53 -6.30
C ASP A 125 -17.42 7.41 -4.78
N VAL A 126 -16.37 6.74 -4.29
CA VAL A 126 -16.06 6.63 -2.86
C VAL A 126 -15.66 7.98 -2.28
N LEU A 127 -14.73 8.69 -2.90
CA LEU A 127 -14.23 9.99 -2.45
C LEU A 127 -15.29 11.10 -2.52
N ARG A 128 -16.29 10.96 -3.39
CA ARG A 128 -17.42 11.92 -3.48
C ARG A 128 -18.66 11.47 -2.73
N GLY A 129 -18.65 10.30 -2.10
CA GLY A 129 -19.83 9.75 -1.42
C GLY A 129 -21.02 9.49 -2.36
N ARG A 130 -20.77 9.23 -3.65
CA ARG A 130 -21.82 8.94 -4.64
C ARG A 130 -22.38 7.52 -4.43
N PRO A 131 -23.61 7.23 -4.87
CA PRO A 131 -24.08 5.85 -4.97
C PRO A 131 -23.24 5.07 -5.97
N GLN A 132 -23.15 3.74 -5.78
CA GLN A 132 -22.37 2.87 -6.66
C GLN A 132 -22.90 2.92 -8.10
N SER A 133 -22.06 3.31 -9.05
CA SER A 133 -22.35 3.21 -10.48
C SER A 133 -22.37 1.73 -10.91
N ASP A 134 -23.49 1.30 -11.51
CA ASP A 134 -23.85 -0.04 -12.02
C ASP A 134 -22.95 -1.22 -11.60
N ALA A 135 -23.36 -1.90 -10.54
CA ALA A 135 -22.73 -3.09 -9.97
C ALA A 135 -22.81 -4.36 -10.85
N GLU A 136 -23.48 -4.31 -12.01
CA GLU A 136 -23.83 -5.52 -12.78
C GLU A 136 -22.65 -6.24 -13.47
N ASN A 137 -21.43 -5.68 -13.46
CA ASN A 137 -20.24 -6.32 -14.05
C ASN A 137 -19.13 -6.68 -13.05
N LEU A 138 -19.44 -6.75 -11.75
CA LEU A 138 -18.46 -7.06 -10.69
C LEU A 138 -18.02 -8.54 -10.65
N ARG A 139 -18.68 -9.42 -11.41
CA ARG A 139 -18.19 -10.79 -11.61
C ARG A 139 -17.00 -10.75 -12.55
N ILE A 140 -15.82 -10.60 -11.98
CA ILE A 140 -14.61 -10.92 -12.70
C ILE A 140 -14.65 -12.42 -13.01
N LYS A 141 -14.83 -12.77 -14.28
CA LYS A 141 -14.61 -14.15 -14.76
C LYS A 141 -13.12 -14.43 -14.61
N ARG A 142 -12.75 -15.11 -13.51
CA ARG A 142 -11.40 -15.62 -13.30
C ARG A 142 -11.09 -16.62 -14.41
N ASP A 143 -9.95 -16.44 -15.07
CA ASP A 143 -9.35 -17.49 -15.89
C ASP A 143 -8.74 -18.54 -14.94
N PRO A 144 -9.36 -19.73 -14.77
CA PRO A 144 -8.88 -20.73 -13.81
C PRO A 144 -7.54 -21.33 -14.22
N ALA A 145 -7.11 -21.14 -15.48
CA ALA A 145 -5.80 -21.59 -15.96
C ALA A 145 -4.65 -20.67 -15.52
N ARG A 146 -4.95 -19.48 -15.00
CA ARG A 146 -3.95 -18.55 -14.48
C ARG A 146 -3.89 -18.63 -12.95
N GLN A 147 -2.71 -18.96 -12.46
CA GLN A 147 -2.38 -18.96 -11.04
C GLN A 147 -1.24 -17.97 -10.83
N VAL A 148 -1.29 -17.24 -9.73
CA VAL A 148 -0.18 -16.36 -9.32
C VAL A 148 0.79 -17.18 -8.48
N GLU A 149 2.08 -17.06 -8.76
CA GLU A 149 3.13 -17.63 -7.92
C GLU A 149 3.22 -16.84 -6.61
N GLY A 150 3.48 -17.52 -5.49
CA GLY A 150 3.50 -16.89 -4.17
C GLY A 150 4.46 -15.70 -4.08
N LEU A 151 5.64 -15.79 -4.71
CA LEU A 151 6.62 -14.70 -4.74
C LEU A 151 6.10 -13.49 -5.54
N THR A 152 5.59 -13.71 -6.76
CA THR A 152 5.00 -12.64 -7.58
C THR A 152 3.82 -11.97 -6.88
N ALA A 153 2.99 -12.75 -6.20
CA ALA A 153 1.89 -12.21 -5.40
C ALA A 153 2.42 -11.31 -4.29
N LEU A 154 3.44 -11.76 -3.54
CA LEU A 154 4.06 -10.98 -2.47
C LEU A 154 4.70 -9.70 -2.99
N GLU A 155 5.43 -9.75 -4.11
CA GLU A 155 6.04 -8.57 -4.74
C GLU A 155 4.97 -7.53 -5.13
N CYS A 156 3.87 -7.97 -5.75
CA CYS A 156 2.76 -7.07 -6.08
C CYS A 156 2.10 -6.51 -4.81
N LEU A 157 1.80 -7.36 -3.83
CA LEU A 157 1.11 -6.98 -2.60
C LEU A 157 1.97 -6.06 -1.72
N SER A 158 3.29 -6.18 -1.77
CA SER A 158 4.23 -5.35 -1.01
C SER A 158 4.80 -4.14 -1.78
N ALA A 159 4.39 -3.96 -3.04
CA ALA A 159 4.87 -2.88 -3.88
C ALA A 159 4.75 -1.50 -3.22
N GLY A 160 5.84 -0.73 -3.25
CA GLY A 160 5.91 0.60 -2.65
C GLY A 160 6.00 0.61 -1.12
N MET A 161 6.15 -0.56 -0.46
CA MET A 161 6.37 -0.64 0.99
C MET A 161 7.76 -1.13 1.36
N ALA A 162 8.29 -2.12 0.64
CA ALA A 162 9.59 -2.70 0.88
C ALA A 162 10.24 -3.12 -0.44
N SER A 163 11.57 -3.05 -0.50
CA SER A 163 12.33 -3.67 -1.59
C SER A 163 12.20 -5.20 -1.52
N GLY A 164 12.48 -5.90 -2.62
CA GLY A 164 12.54 -7.37 -2.62
C GLY A 164 13.45 -7.94 -1.52
N PRO A 165 14.70 -7.45 -1.39
CA PRO A 165 15.59 -7.81 -0.28
C PRO A 165 14.99 -7.51 1.11
N SER A 166 14.45 -6.30 1.33
CA SER A 166 13.82 -5.95 2.62
C SER A 166 12.63 -6.86 2.94
N MET A 167 11.82 -7.24 1.94
CA MET A 167 10.71 -8.17 2.11
C MET A 167 11.18 -9.56 2.51
N LYS A 168 12.23 -10.06 1.86
CA LYS A 168 12.83 -11.34 2.20
C LYS A 168 13.43 -11.33 3.60
N ALA A 169 14.10 -10.24 3.98
CA ALA A 169 14.60 -10.04 5.34
C ALA A 169 13.45 -10.03 6.37
N ALA A 170 12.35 -9.33 6.07
CA ALA A 170 11.14 -9.30 6.90
C ALA A 170 10.57 -10.71 7.13
N GLN A 171 10.53 -11.57 6.12
CA GLN A 171 10.10 -12.97 6.28
C GLN A 171 11.04 -13.78 7.19
N LEU A 172 12.36 -13.60 7.05
CA LEU A 172 13.35 -14.31 7.87
C LEU A 172 13.30 -13.86 9.32
N VAL A 173 13.26 -12.55 9.56
CA VAL A 173 13.12 -11.97 10.91
C VAL A 173 11.82 -12.42 11.55
N SER A 174 10.71 -12.49 10.80
CA SER A 174 9.44 -12.97 11.33
C SER A 174 9.51 -14.41 11.85
N LYS A 175 10.35 -15.29 11.26
CA LYS A 175 10.57 -16.66 11.77
C LYS A 175 11.19 -16.66 13.17
N ILE A 176 12.14 -15.77 13.42
CA ILE A 176 12.80 -15.60 14.72
C ILE A 176 11.79 -15.03 15.73
N LEU A 177 11.14 -13.93 15.36
CA LEU A 177 10.16 -13.23 16.20
C LEU A 177 8.93 -14.07 16.54
N ASN A 178 8.52 -15.00 15.67
CA ASN A 178 7.39 -15.89 15.93
C ASN A 178 7.56 -16.71 17.22
N LYS A 179 8.81 -17.03 17.58
CA LYS A 179 9.13 -17.73 18.82
C LYS A 179 9.15 -16.76 20.00
N GLU A 180 9.86 -15.65 19.88
CA GLU A 180 10.05 -14.68 20.98
C GLU A 180 8.77 -13.95 21.37
N LEU A 181 7.93 -13.63 20.39
CA LEU A 181 6.68 -12.89 20.59
C LEU A 181 5.48 -13.82 20.81
N ALA A 182 5.72 -15.13 20.97
CA ALA A 182 4.65 -16.11 21.14
C ALA A 182 3.75 -15.80 22.36
N ASP A 183 4.34 -15.26 23.43
CA ASP A 183 3.62 -14.91 24.66
C ASP A 183 2.82 -13.60 24.57
N ARG A 184 3.14 -12.73 23.60
CA ARG A 184 2.38 -11.49 23.33
C ARG A 184 1.11 -11.74 22.53
N ARG A 185 1.01 -12.89 21.86
CA ARG A 185 -0.15 -13.25 21.04
C ARG A 185 -1.40 -13.38 21.91
N PRO A 186 -2.57 -12.88 21.45
CA PRO A 186 -3.81 -13.07 22.18
C PRO A 186 -4.10 -14.56 22.42
N ARG A 187 -4.39 -14.92 23.67
CA ARG A 187 -4.73 -16.31 23.99
C ARG A 187 -6.13 -16.63 23.49
N ARG A 188 -6.25 -17.65 22.62
CA ARG A 188 -7.54 -18.15 22.10
C ARG A 188 -8.62 -18.29 23.17
N ARG A 189 -8.28 -18.82 24.35
CA ARG A 189 -9.22 -19.00 25.47
C ARG A 189 -9.75 -17.67 26.01
N ALA A 190 -8.91 -16.63 26.06
CA ALA A 190 -9.29 -15.31 26.56
C ALA A 190 -10.25 -14.59 25.60
N LEU A 191 -10.10 -14.82 24.29
CA LEU A 191 -10.97 -14.23 23.26
C LEU A 191 -12.33 -14.93 23.11
N GLY A 192 -12.55 -16.05 23.81
CA GLY A 192 -13.78 -16.85 23.66
C GLY A 192 -13.99 -17.43 22.26
N GLY A 193 -12.95 -17.40 21.41
CA GLY A 193 -13.03 -17.72 19.99
C GLY A 193 -13.30 -19.21 19.75
N LYS A 194 -14.38 -19.52 19.04
CA LYS A 194 -14.64 -20.86 18.49
C LYS A 194 -14.06 -20.93 17.08
N LYS A 195 -13.55 -22.11 16.69
CA LYS A 195 -13.12 -22.32 15.30
C LYS A 195 -14.30 -22.03 14.37
N LEU A 196 -14.05 -21.32 13.27
CA LEU A 196 -15.05 -21.07 12.23
C LEU A 196 -15.62 -22.43 11.76
N LYS A 197 -16.87 -22.70 12.14
CA LYS A 197 -17.60 -23.93 11.80
C LYS A 197 -19.04 -23.66 11.35
N GLY A 198 -19.54 -22.45 11.53
CA GLY A 198 -20.94 -22.08 11.30
C GLY A 198 -21.19 -21.15 10.10
N ASN A 199 -20.15 -20.79 9.33
CA ASN A 199 -20.30 -19.95 8.14
C ASN A 199 -19.68 -20.66 6.92
N PRO A 200 -20.45 -21.49 6.19
CA PRO A 200 -19.94 -22.26 5.05
C PRO A 200 -19.54 -21.35 3.88
N GLU A 201 -20.17 -20.19 3.74
CA GLU A 201 -19.86 -19.20 2.71
C GLU A 201 -18.46 -18.62 2.92
N LEU A 202 -18.17 -18.10 4.11
CA LEU A 202 -16.84 -17.56 4.43
C LEU A 202 -15.77 -18.64 4.35
N SER A 203 -16.06 -19.87 4.78
CA SER A 203 -15.11 -21.00 4.66
C SER A 203 -14.75 -21.26 3.20
N ALA A 204 -15.74 -21.32 2.30
CA ALA A 204 -15.50 -21.51 0.88
C ALA A 204 -14.73 -20.35 0.25
N LEU A 205 -14.98 -19.11 0.70
CA LEU A 205 -14.23 -17.93 0.26
C LEU A 205 -12.77 -17.97 0.76
N ILE A 206 -12.51 -18.44 1.98
CA ILE A 206 -11.15 -18.63 2.50
C ILE A 206 -10.41 -19.69 1.69
N ASP A 207 -11.05 -20.82 1.39
CA ASP A 207 -10.45 -21.87 0.56
C ASP A 207 -10.13 -21.34 -0.85
N LEU A 208 -11.03 -20.53 -1.42
CA LEU A 208 -10.79 -19.85 -2.70
C LEU A 208 -9.62 -18.88 -2.62
N ALA A 209 -9.55 -18.04 -1.58
CA ALA A 209 -8.47 -17.09 -1.37
C ALA A 209 -7.11 -17.80 -1.17
N ALA A 210 -7.07 -18.84 -0.36
CA ALA A 210 -5.89 -19.67 -0.13
C ALA A 210 -5.40 -20.35 -1.43
N SER A 211 -6.33 -20.93 -2.21
CA SER A 211 -6.00 -21.49 -3.53
C SER A 211 -5.49 -20.45 -4.52
N THR A 212 -5.88 -19.18 -4.38
CA THR A 212 -5.44 -18.10 -5.26
C THR A 212 -3.97 -17.75 -5.00
N LEU A 213 -3.52 -17.77 -3.75
CA LEU A 213 -2.11 -17.57 -3.39
C LEU A 213 -1.27 -18.84 -3.35
N GLN A 214 -1.85 -20.01 -3.62
CA GLN A 214 -1.21 -21.32 -3.40
C GLN A 214 -0.73 -21.49 -1.95
N ALA A 215 -1.52 -20.99 -1.00
CA ALA A 215 -1.23 -21.03 0.43
C ALA A 215 -2.15 -22.04 1.14
N ASP A 216 -1.74 -22.46 2.34
CA ASP A 216 -2.59 -23.27 3.22
C ASP A 216 -3.73 -22.43 3.79
N ALA A 217 -4.94 -22.98 3.80
CA ALA A 217 -6.09 -22.31 4.41
C ALA A 217 -5.87 -22.08 5.93
N PRO A 218 -5.98 -20.83 6.41
CA PRO A 218 -5.77 -20.51 7.81
C PRO A 218 -6.85 -21.08 8.73
N LYS A 219 -6.45 -21.36 9.99
CA LYS A 219 -7.40 -21.70 11.04
C LYS A 219 -8.02 -20.42 11.59
N VAL A 220 -9.24 -20.13 11.17
CA VAL A 220 -9.98 -18.95 11.63
C VAL A 220 -10.74 -19.23 12.92
N PHE A 221 -10.64 -18.31 13.87
CA PHE A 221 -11.37 -18.31 15.13
C PHE A 221 -12.27 -17.07 15.19
N VAL A 222 -13.53 -17.28 15.55
CA VAL A 222 -14.54 -16.24 15.68
C VAL A 222 -15.04 -16.19 17.11
N GLY A 223 -15.06 -15.01 17.72
CA GLY A 223 -15.45 -14.83 19.12
C GLY A 223 -16.01 -13.44 19.40
N GLN A 224 -16.62 -13.31 20.57
CA GLN A 224 -17.22 -12.06 21.07
C GLN A 224 -16.20 -11.18 21.83
N GLY A 225 -14.97 -11.67 22.03
CA GLY A 225 -13.90 -10.92 22.69
C GLY A 225 -13.03 -10.15 21.70
N GLY A 226 -12.42 -9.05 22.13
CA GLY A 226 -11.60 -8.18 21.28
C GLY A 226 -12.43 -7.23 20.41
N THR A 227 -11.82 -6.11 20.02
CA THR A 227 -12.46 -5.07 19.18
C THR A 227 -11.86 -5.00 17.78
N GLN A 228 -10.84 -5.81 17.48
CA GLN A 228 -10.12 -5.83 16.20
C GLN A 228 -9.76 -7.26 15.77
N THR A 229 -9.44 -7.42 14.49
CA THR A 229 -8.85 -8.66 13.97
C THR A 229 -7.41 -8.81 14.43
N ASP A 230 -6.95 -10.05 14.65
CA ASP A 230 -5.62 -10.29 15.22
C ASP A 230 -4.99 -11.63 14.80
N TRP A 231 -3.65 -11.65 14.79
CA TRP A 231 -2.84 -12.85 14.59
C TRP A 231 -2.74 -13.61 15.91
N LEU A 232 -3.21 -14.86 15.92
CA LEU A 232 -3.16 -15.70 17.11
C LEU A 232 -1.90 -16.54 17.18
N ALA A 233 -1.48 -17.08 16.04
CA ALA A 233 -0.29 -17.91 15.84
C ALA A 233 -0.08 -18.08 14.33
N ASP A 234 1.06 -18.64 13.92
CA ASP A 234 1.57 -18.74 12.55
C ASP A 234 0.48 -18.72 11.45
N ASN A 235 -0.40 -19.73 11.42
CA ASN A 235 -1.51 -19.85 10.46
C ASN A 235 -2.89 -19.83 11.15
N MET A 236 -3.03 -19.04 12.21
CA MET A 236 -4.27 -18.86 12.97
C MET A 236 -4.63 -17.38 13.07
N PHE A 237 -5.89 -17.08 12.76
CA PHE A 237 -6.37 -15.71 12.71
C PHE A 237 -7.66 -15.57 13.51
N PHE A 238 -7.81 -14.43 14.19
CA PHE A 238 -8.98 -14.09 14.96
C PHE A 238 -9.80 -13.01 14.27
N VAL A 239 -11.11 -13.21 14.24
CA VAL A 239 -12.07 -12.23 13.75
C VAL A 239 -13.18 -12.04 14.79
N PRO A 240 -13.49 -10.81 15.22
CA PRO A 240 -14.65 -10.55 16.05
C PRO A 240 -15.94 -11.00 15.34
N SER A 241 -16.88 -11.61 16.08
CA SER A 241 -18.14 -12.09 15.49
C SER A 241 -18.97 -10.99 14.87
N GLN A 242 -19.03 -9.82 15.51
CA GLN A 242 -19.75 -8.65 15.03
C GLN A 242 -19.29 -8.24 13.63
N THR A 243 -17.98 -8.27 13.38
CA THR A 243 -17.37 -7.96 12.08
C THR A 243 -17.90 -8.85 10.95
N LEU A 244 -18.20 -10.12 11.23
CA LEU A 244 -18.74 -11.05 10.24
C LEU A 244 -20.27 -10.99 10.13
N GLU A 245 -20.97 -10.63 11.20
CA GLU A 245 -22.43 -10.47 11.21
C GLU A 245 -22.87 -9.23 10.43
N GLU A 246 -22.06 -8.17 10.43
CA GLU A 246 -22.31 -6.92 9.71
C GLU A 246 -21.83 -6.94 8.25
N ALA A 247 -21.02 -7.93 7.87
CA ALA A 247 -20.44 -8.03 6.54
C ALA A 247 -21.46 -8.51 5.49
N ASP A 248 -21.65 -7.72 4.43
CA ASP A 248 -22.34 -8.18 3.23
C ASP A 248 -21.47 -9.18 2.42
N ALA A 249 -21.99 -9.68 1.30
CA ALA A 249 -21.28 -10.64 0.45
C ALA A 249 -19.91 -10.14 -0.05
N MET A 250 -19.75 -8.83 -0.28
CA MET A 250 -18.48 -8.24 -0.73
C MET A 250 -17.53 -8.01 0.45
N GLY A 251 -18.07 -7.69 1.62
CA GLY A 251 -17.34 -7.64 2.88
C GLY A 251 -16.79 -9.00 3.28
N LEU A 252 -17.57 -10.08 3.14
CA LEU A 252 -17.10 -11.45 3.40
C LEU A 252 -15.96 -11.87 2.45
N ARG A 253 -16.01 -11.44 1.18
CA ARG A 253 -14.91 -11.66 0.22
C ARG A 253 -13.66 -10.90 0.60
N PHE A 254 -13.81 -9.64 1.01
CA PHE A 254 -12.70 -8.85 1.51
C PHE A 254 -12.07 -9.54 2.72
N TRP A 255 -12.88 -9.95 3.70
CA TRP A 255 -12.37 -10.64 4.90
C TRP A 255 -11.69 -11.96 4.58
N ALA A 256 -12.22 -12.77 3.68
CA ALA A 256 -11.55 -13.99 3.25
C ALA A 256 -10.16 -13.70 2.65
N GLY A 257 -10.06 -12.68 1.80
CA GLY A 257 -8.77 -12.21 1.28
C GLY A 257 -7.87 -11.68 2.39
N HIS A 258 -8.35 -10.79 3.25
CA HIS A 258 -7.56 -10.22 4.34
C HIS A 258 -6.98 -11.30 5.26
N ILE A 259 -7.81 -12.25 5.70
CA ILE A 259 -7.40 -13.35 6.58
C ILE A 259 -6.30 -14.20 5.93
N VAL A 260 -6.46 -14.57 4.66
CA VAL A 260 -5.46 -15.38 3.95
C VAL A 260 -4.19 -14.56 3.69
N GLY A 261 -4.30 -13.31 3.26
CA GLY A 261 -3.15 -12.44 3.01
C GLY A 261 -2.34 -12.16 4.27
N ALA A 262 -3.00 -12.10 5.42
CA ALA A 262 -2.40 -11.97 6.73
C ALA A 262 -1.51 -13.16 7.11
N THR A 263 -1.85 -14.38 6.69
CA THR A 263 -1.12 -15.60 7.11
C THR A 263 -0.25 -16.22 6.02
N ALA A 264 -0.54 -15.98 4.74
CA ALA A 264 0.09 -16.68 3.61
C ALA A 264 1.61 -16.48 3.50
N PHE A 265 2.13 -15.33 3.93
CA PHE A 265 3.52 -14.95 3.71
C PHE A 265 4.41 -15.03 4.95
N GLY A 266 3.87 -15.50 6.07
CA GLY A 266 4.62 -15.68 7.31
C GLY A 266 5.09 -14.38 7.95
N LEU A 267 4.40 -13.26 7.72
CA LEU A 267 4.74 -11.93 8.23
C LEU A 267 4.10 -11.61 9.59
N GLY A 268 3.25 -12.50 10.12
CA GLY A 268 2.37 -12.22 11.26
C GLY A 268 3.09 -11.75 12.53
N ALA A 269 4.31 -12.23 12.81
CA ALA A 269 5.07 -11.77 13.98
C ALA A 269 5.44 -10.29 13.92
N LEU A 270 5.59 -9.72 12.72
CA LEU A 270 5.95 -8.31 12.55
C LEU A 270 4.83 -7.38 13.03
N ALA A 271 3.58 -7.84 13.02
CA ALA A 271 2.45 -7.07 13.53
C ALA A 271 2.48 -6.91 15.07
N LEU A 272 3.28 -7.72 15.76
CA LEU A 272 3.42 -7.71 17.23
C LEU A 272 4.75 -7.13 17.71
N ALA A 273 5.65 -6.82 16.77
CA ALA A 273 7.00 -6.36 17.05
C ALA A 273 7.07 -4.83 17.05
N GLU A 274 7.94 -4.27 17.87
CA GLU A 274 8.33 -2.87 17.82
C GLU A 274 9.52 -2.67 16.85
N PRO A 275 9.73 -1.46 16.28
CA PRO A 275 10.80 -1.25 15.30
C PRO A 275 12.19 -1.60 15.88
N GLY A 276 12.43 -1.23 17.15
CA GLY A 276 13.68 -1.51 17.85
C GLY A 276 13.92 -3.01 18.08
N GLU A 277 12.88 -3.83 18.17
CA GLU A 277 13.02 -5.29 18.31
C GLU A 277 13.47 -5.92 17.00
N ILE A 278 12.92 -5.47 15.87
CA ILE A 278 13.32 -5.90 14.53
C ILE A 278 14.79 -5.49 14.27
N GLU A 279 15.13 -4.24 14.57
CA GLU A 279 16.51 -3.72 14.44
C GLU A 279 17.49 -4.50 15.33
N SER A 280 17.10 -4.82 16.56
CA SER A 280 17.95 -5.59 17.49
C SER A 280 18.20 -7.01 16.99
N VAL A 281 17.19 -7.67 16.41
CA VAL A 281 17.37 -9.01 15.81
C VAL A 281 18.33 -8.95 14.61
N LEU A 282 18.15 -7.98 13.71
CA LEU A 282 19.02 -7.80 12.55
C LEU A 282 20.47 -7.52 12.97
N THR A 283 20.64 -6.64 13.95
CA THR A 283 21.96 -6.29 14.50
C THR A 283 22.63 -7.50 15.14
N GLU A 284 21.89 -8.26 15.95
CA GLU A 284 22.41 -9.46 16.61
C GLU A 284 22.84 -10.54 15.61
N VAL A 285 22.08 -10.74 14.52
CA VAL A 285 22.46 -11.64 13.43
C VAL A 285 23.82 -11.23 12.84
N CYS A 286 24.01 -9.94 12.52
CA CYS A 286 25.28 -9.44 12.00
C CYS A 286 26.44 -9.60 12.97
N ARG A 287 26.22 -9.46 14.28
CA ARG A 287 27.25 -9.66 15.32
C ARG A 287 27.67 -11.13 15.43
N LEU A 288 26.70 -12.03 15.48
CA LEU A 288 26.94 -13.47 15.58
C LEU A 288 27.71 -14.01 14.37
N GLU A 289 27.39 -13.58 13.15
CA GLU A 289 28.12 -14.00 11.95
C GLU A 289 29.55 -13.42 11.86
N LYS A 290 29.83 -12.32 12.58
CA LYS A 290 31.19 -11.81 12.80
C LYS A 290 31.96 -12.59 13.88
N GLY A 291 31.36 -13.63 14.45
CA GLY A 291 31.96 -14.45 15.51
C GLY A 291 31.94 -13.79 16.89
N GLU A 292 31.12 -12.75 17.09
CA GLU A 292 30.93 -12.16 18.41
C GLU A 292 30.14 -13.09 19.33
N SER A 293 30.36 -12.95 20.65
CA SER A 293 29.57 -13.65 21.65
C SER A 293 28.10 -13.20 21.61
N PRO A 294 27.14 -14.12 21.83
CA PRO A 294 25.73 -13.78 21.93
C PRO A 294 25.46 -12.69 22.98
N SER A 295 24.45 -11.87 22.72
CA SER A 295 23.97 -10.86 23.66
C SER A 295 23.49 -11.49 24.98
N ASP A 296 23.68 -10.74 26.07
CA ASP A 296 23.13 -11.09 27.38
C ASP A 296 21.62 -10.81 27.49
N ASP A 297 21.06 -10.05 26.54
CA ASP A 297 19.63 -9.77 26.45
C ASP A 297 18.83 -11.08 26.29
N PRO A 298 17.92 -11.40 27.24
CA PRO A 298 17.06 -12.57 27.17
C PRO A 298 16.29 -12.72 25.85
N PHE A 299 15.86 -11.60 25.24
CA PHE A 299 15.13 -11.60 23.96
C PHE A 299 16.03 -12.03 22.78
N LEU A 300 17.31 -11.65 22.82
CA LEU A 300 18.26 -11.91 21.74
C LEU A 300 19.01 -13.24 21.91
N LYS A 301 19.04 -13.82 23.11
CA LYS A 301 19.72 -15.11 23.36
C LYS A 301 19.23 -16.23 22.45
N GLU A 302 17.94 -16.25 22.15
CA GLU A 302 17.37 -17.29 21.31
C GLU A 302 17.73 -17.13 19.83
N VAL A 303 18.06 -15.90 19.39
CA VAL A 303 18.60 -15.62 18.05
C VAL A 303 19.85 -16.47 17.80
N ALA A 304 20.72 -16.64 18.80
CA ALA A 304 21.93 -17.45 18.73
C ALA A 304 21.69 -18.97 18.77
N SER A 305 20.46 -19.43 18.97
CA SER A 305 20.15 -20.86 19.07
C SER A 305 20.47 -21.60 17.76
N ARG A 306 20.79 -22.89 17.86
CA ARG A 306 21.07 -23.72 16.68
C ARG A 306 19.86 -23.84 15.73
N GLY A 307 18.64 -23.66 16.24
CA GLY A 307 17.41 -23.74 15.46
C GLY A 307 17.26 -22.64 14.40
N PHE A 308 17.99 -21.53 14.55
CA PHE A 308 17.97 -20.41 13.60
C PHE A 308 19.26 -20.27 12.78
N ALA A 309 20.18 -21.24 12.81
CA ALA A 309 21.48 -21.12 12.13
C ALA A 309 21.33 -20.81 10.63
N GLU A 310 20.50 -21.57 9.90
CA GLU A 310 20.26 -21.33 8.47
C GLU A 310 19.59 -19.96 8.20
N VAL A 311 18.67 -19.55 9.08
CA VAL A 311 17.97 -18.26 8.97
C VAL A 311 18.95 -17.11 9.20
N ARG A 312 19.87 -17.23 10.16
CA ARG A 312 20.91 -16.23 10.43
C ARG A 312 21.89 -16.11 9.27
N GLU A 313 22.38 -17.22 8.74
CA GLU A 313 23.31 -17.24 7.60
C GLU A 313 22.68 -16.55 6.38
N GLU A 314 21.45 -16.93 6.02
CA GLU A 314 20.72 -16.33 4.90
C GLU A 314 20.46 -14.83 5.12
N LEU A 315 20.05 -14.46 6.34
CA LEU A 315 19.75 -13.07 6.68
C LEU A 315 21.01 -12.19 6.72
N ALA A 316 22.12 -12.67 7.26
CA ALA A 316 23.38 -11.94 7.28
C ALA A 316 23.93 -11.73 5.87
N ALA A 317 23.90 -12.76 5.02
CA ALA A 317 24.29 -12.64 3.61
C ALA A 317 23.43 -11.60 2.88
N LEU A 318 22.11 -11.57 3.18
CA LEU A 318 21.20 -10.61 2.59
C LEU A 318 21.50 -9.16 3.04
N ILE A 319 21.81 -8.95 4.31
CA ILE A 319 22.21 -7.64 4.87
C ILE A 319 23.55 -7.19 4.27
N GLU A 320 24.54 -8.08 4.18
CA GLU A 320 25.84 -7.75 3.60
C GLU A 320 25.73 -7.35 2.12
N GLN A 321 24.86 -8.00 1.36
CA GLN A 321 24.66 -7.73 -0.07
C GLN A 321 23.79 -6.49 -0.34
N ASN A 322 23.05 -5.98 0.66
CA ASN A 322 22.08 -4.91 0.48
C ASN A 322 22.18 -3.89 1.61
N GLU A 323 23.02 -2.87 1.40
CA GLU A 323 23.08 -1.69 2.26
C GLU A 323 21.68 -1.05 2.39
N GLY A 324 21.28 -0.63 3.60
CA GLY A 324 19.99 0.01 3.83
C GLY A 324 18.90 -0.90 4.42
N ILE A 325 19.10 -2.22 4.55
CA ILE A 325 18.08 -3.11 5.11
C ILE A 325 17.73 -2.73 6.55
N ILE A 326 18.74 -2.50 7.39
CA ILE A 326 18.54 -2.16 8.81
C ILE A 326 17.89 -0.78 8.91
N GLU A 327 18.38 0.20 8.15
CA GLU A 327 17.85 1.56 8.11
C GLU A 327 16.37 1.59 7.67
N SER A 328 15.96 0.67 6.78
CA SER A 328 14.57 0.57 6.32
C SER A 328 13.57 0.13 7.40
N VAL A 329 14.04 -0.39 8.54
CA VAL A 329 13.18 -0.77 9.68
C VAL A 329 12.64 0.46 10.41
N ALA A 330 13.45 1.52 10.52
CA ALA A 330 13.12 2.72 11.27
C ALA A 330 11.99 3.56 10.64
N GLU A 331 11.62 3.29 9.38
CA GLU A 331 10.56 4.02 8.67
C GLU A 331 9.13 3.51 8.96
N ASP A 332 8.92 2.71 10.02
CA ASP A 332 7.65 2.04 10.39
C ASP A 332 7.02 1.15 9.30
N ALA A 333 7.65 1.05 8.13
CA ALA A 333 7.13 0.36 6.97
C ALA A 333 6.92 -1.13 7.27
N TRP A 334 7.87 -1.75 7.99
CA TRP A 334 7.90 -3.19 8.29
C TRP A 334 6.74 -3.67 9.15
N ILE A 335 6.36 -2.90 10.18
CA ILE A 335 5.28 -3.26 11.11
C ILE A 335 3.91 -3.13 10.42
N ALA A 336 3.79 -2.17 9.50
CA ALA A 336 2.58 -2.01 8.70
C ALA A 336 2.45 -3.06 7.57
N LEU A 337 3.55 -3.73 7.16
CA LEU A 337 3.57 -4.69 6.05
C LEU A 337 2.47 -5.76 6.16
N PRO A 338 2.33 -6.52 7.27
CA PRO A 338 1.41 -7.65 7.32
C PRO A 338 -0.03 -7.21 7.07
N ARG A 339 -0.44 -6.10 7.71
CA ARG A 339 -1.80 -5.58 7.61
C ARG A 339 -2.07 -4.99 6.24
N ARG A 340 -1.13 -4.25 5.65
CA ARG A 340 -1.30 -3.69 4.30
C ARG A 340 -1.31 -4.78 3.21
N VAL A 341 -0.48 -5.83 3.33
CA VAL A 341 -0.52 -6.99 2.45
C VAL A 341 -1.88 -7.69 2.54
N ALA A 342 -2.40 -7.88 3.76
CA ALA A 342 -3.73 -8.43 3.99
C ALA A 342 -4.83 -7.55 3.36
N ASP A 343 -4.85 -6.25 3.61
CA ASP A 343 -5.84 -5.32 3.05
C ASP A 343 -5.83 -5.32 1.50
N ARG A 344 -4.64 -5.32 0.90
CA ARG A 344 -4.46 -5.36 -0.55
C ARG A 344 -4.95 -6.67 -1.17
N PHE A 345 -4.73 -7.79 -0.49
CA PHE A 345 -5.28 -9.07 -0.95
C PHE A 345 -6.79 -9.18 -0.71
N GLY A 346 -7.31 -8.57 0.37
CA GLY A 346 -8.74 -8.35 0.58
C GLY A 346 -9.38 -7.58 -0.58
N LEU A 347 -8.76 -6.49 -1.03
CA LEU A 347 -9.20 -5.72 -2.21
C LEU A 347 -9.19 -6.57 -3.49
N LEU A 348 -8.18 -7.43 -3.67
CA LEU A 348 -8.15 -8.32 -4.83
C LEU A 348 -9.33 -9.28 -4.85
N MET A 349 -9.65 -9.88 -3.70
CA MET A 349 -10.71 -10.89 -3.58
C MET A 349 -12.11 -10.30 -3.68
N THR A 350 -12.31 -9.09 -3.17
CA THR A 350 -13.60 -8.39 -3.32
C THR A 350 -13.75 -7.76 -4.72
N GLY A 351 -12.67 -7.22 -5.29
CA GLY A 351 -12.67 -6.57 -6.61
C GLY A 351 -13.44 -5.24 -6.66
N ASP A 352 -13.84 -4.74 -5.49
CA ASP A 352 -14.65 -3.54 -5.29
C ASP A 352 -13.98 -2.64 -4.24
N VAL A 353 -13.55 -1.46 -4.69
CA VAL A 353 -12.86 -0.49 -3.81
C VAL A 353 -13.78 0.04 -2.72
N ARG A 354 -15.08 0.25 -3.01
CA ARG A 354 -16.05 0.75 -2.03
C ARG A 354 -16.25 -0.26 -0.92
N ALA A 355 -16.46 -1.53 -1.26
CA ALA A 355 -16.62 -2.58 -0.27
C ALA A 355 -15.37 -2.70 0.61
N ALA A 356 -14.18 -2.69 0.00
CA ALA A 356 -12.92 -2.77 0.73
C ALA A 356 -12.75 -1.60 1.71
N VAL A 357 -12.96 -0.36 1.26
CA VAL A 357 -12.90 0.84 2.12
C VAL A 357 -14.00 0.82 3.19
N GLY A 358 -15.20 0.37 2.86
CA GLY A 358 -16.31 0.21 3.80
C GLY A 358 -15.94 -0.73 4.95
N VAL A 359 -15.33 -1.88 4.63
CA VAL A 359 -14.83 -2.81 5.66
C VAL A 359 -13.75 -2.17 6.52
N LEU A 360 -12.78 -1.49 5.92
CA LEU A 360 -11.73 -0.78 6.68
C LEU A 360 -12.31 0.27 7.65
N SER A 361 -13.38 0.95 7.22
CA SER A 361 -14.08 1.98 8.00
C SER A 361 -14.95 1.39 9.12
N SER A 362 -15.38 0.12 8.99
CA SER A 362 -16.16 -0.60 10.01
C SER A 362 -15.30 -1.31 11.06
N GLU A 363 -13.98 -1.40 10.86
CA GLU A 363 -13.11 -2.09 11.80
C GLU A 363 -12.81 -1.24 13.07
N GLY A 364 -13.72 -1.30 14.05
CA GLY A 364 -13.43 -1.20 15.50
C GLY A 364 -14.02 -0.01 16.31
N PRO A 365 -14.38 -0.24 17.60
CA PRO A 365 -14.31 0.76 18.68
C PRO A 365 -12.97 0.66 19.46
N GLY A 366 -12.26 1.79 19.61
CA GLY A 366 -10.97 1.96 20.33
C GLY A 366 -10.18 3.19 19.82
N GLU A 367 -9.11 3.64 20.49
CA GLU A 367 -8.34 4.88 20.19
C GLU A 367 -7.75 4.96 18.75
N LEU A 368 -7.74 3.85 18.01
CA LEU A 368 -7.32 3.75 16.60
C LEU A 368 -8.50 3.43 15.65
N SER A 369 -9.75 3.59 16.11
CA SER A 369 -10.92 3.52 15.25
C SER A 369 -10.73 4.46 14.07
N LEU A 370 -10.68 3.89 12.87
CA LEU A 370 -10.82 4.67 11.65
C LEU A 370 -12.28 5.10 11.60
N SER A 371 -12.63 6.11 12.40
CA SER A 371 -13.90 6.81 12.26
C SER A 371 -13.82 7.61 10.96
N VAL A 372 -13.86 6.91 9.83
CA VAL A 372 -14.06 7.49 8.52
C VAL A 372 -15.49 7.99 8.54
N THR A 373 -15.63 9.22 8.99
CA THR A 373 -16.92 9.90 9.08
C THR A 373 -17.10 10.79 7.86
N ARG A 374 -16.00 11.18 7.22
CA ARG A 374 -15.98 12.07 6.07
C ARG A 374 -15.03 11.56 4.98
N PRO A 375 -15.26 11.88 3.70
CA PRO A 375 -14.38 11.43 2.61
C PRO A 375 -12.92 11.91 2.74
N GLU A 376 -12.67 13.03 3.41
CA GLU A 376 -11.32 13.53 3.69
C GLU A 376 -10.51 12.55 4.57
N ASP A 377 -11.18 11.79 5.43
CA ASP A 377 -10.55 10.81 6.30
C ASP A 377 -9.91 9.67 5.47
N LEU A 378 -10.49 9.35 4.30
CA LEU A 378 -9.99 8.29 3.41
C LEU A 378 -8.62 8.57 2.81
N VAL A 379 -8.31 9.86 2.61
CA VAL A 379 -7.07 10.30 1.96
C VAL A 379 -6.05 10.84 2.95
N THR A 380 -6.45 11.04 4.21
CA THR A 380 -5.57 11.50 5.30
C THR A 380 -5.17 10.37 6.23
N GLN A 381 -6.04 9.38 6.47
CA GLN A 381 -5.70 8.23 7.32
C GLN A 381 -4.78 7.25 6.55
N PRO A 382 -3.66 6.79 7.16
CA PRO A 382 -2.64 6.01 6.45
C PRO A 382 -3.14 4.72 5.79
N ARG A 383 -4.06 4.01 6.45
CA ARG A 383 -4.53 2.69 6.01
C ARG A 383 -5.47 2.76 4.79
N PRO A 384 -6.58 3.52 4.80
CA PRO A 384 -7.41 3.67 3.61
C PRO A 384 -6.65 4.35 2.46
N LYS A 385 -5.81 5.35 2.76
CA LYS A 385 -4.96 6.01 1.75
C LYS A 385 -4.08 4.99 1.02
N ALA A 386 -3.35 4.15 1.76
CA ALA A 386 -2.47 3.13 1.18
C ALA A 386 -3.22 2.10 0.33
N LEU A 387 -4.47 1.78 0.67
CA LEU A 387 -5.31 0.89 -0.12
C LEU A 387 -5.75 1.56 -1.45
N LEU A 388 -6.15 2.83 -1.40
CA LEU A 388 -6.53 3.60 -2.58
C LEU A 388 -5.34 3.81 -3.54
N GLU A 389 -4.17 4.13 -3.00
CA GLU A 389 -2.91 4.24 -3.77
C GLU A 389 -2.57 2.92 -4.45
N PHE A 390 -2.71 1.80 -3.74
CA PHE A 390 -2.51 0.48 -4.34
C PHE A 390 -3.50 0.19 -5.46
N ALA A 391 -4.78 0.49 -5.27
CA ALA A 391 -5.83 0.29 -6.27
C ALA A 391 -5.53 1.04 -7.59
N LEU A 392 -4.97 2.25 -7.50
CA LEU A 392 -4.52 3.05 -8.65
C LEU A 392 -3.20 2.56 -9.26
N GLY A 393 -2.38 1.89 -8.45
CA GLY A 393 -1.03 1.46 -8.77
C GLY A 393 -0.96 0.38 -9.86
N HIS A 394 0.20 0.31 -10.51
CA HIS A 394 0.51 -0.74 -11.48
C HIS A 394 0.48 -2.14 -10.85
N ALA A 395 0.98 -2.27 -9.61
CA ALA A 395 1.06 -3.55 -8.91
C ALA A 395 -0.31 -4.22 -8.73
N TYR A 396 -1.37 -3.45 -8.50
CA TYR A 396 -2.73 -4.01 -8.44
C TYR A 396 -3.20 -4.54 -9.79
N GLN A 397 -2.88 -3.85 -10.89
CA GLN A 397 -3.23 -4.32 -12.23
C GLN A 397 -2.45 -5.59 -12.61
N GLU A 398 -1.17 -5.67 -12.25
CA GLU A 398 -0.36 -6.88 -12.44
C GLU A 398 -0.91 -8.04 -11.64
N LEU A 399 -1.19 -7.83 -10.35
CA LEU A 399 -1.77 -8.86 -9.50
C LEU A 399 -3.09 -9.38 -10.06
N ARG A 400 -3.96 -8.47 -10.52
CA ARG A 400 -5.22 -8.84 -11.19
C ARG A 400 -4.95 -9.63 -12.47
N TYR A 401 -3.99 -9.24 -13.30
CA TYR A 401 -3.63 -9.99 -14.51
C TYR A 401 -3.15 -11.41 -14.20
N HIS A 402 -2.22 -11.56 -13.23
CA HIS A 402 -1.69 -12.86 -12.81
C HIS A 402 -2.76 -13.77 -12.20
N CYS A 403 -3.75 -13.19 -11.52
CA CYS A 403 -4.90 -13.93 -11.01
C CYS A 403 -5.99 -14.20 -12.05
N GLY A 404 -5.77 -13.84 -13.33
CA GLY A 404 -6.77 -14.02 -14.39
C GLY A 404 -8.00 -13.12 -14.24
N LEU A 405 -7.85 -11.99 -13.55
CA LEU A 405 -8.91 -11.03 -13.22
C LEU A 405 -8.93 -9.80 -14.14
N ALA A 406 -7.93 -9.65 -14.99
CA ALA A 406 -7.80 -8.55 -15.94
C ALA A 406 -7.01 -8.99 -17.19
N ALA A 407 -7.17 -8.23 -18.27
CA ALA A 407 -6.25 -8.29 -19.39
C ALA A 407 -4.84 -7.82 -18.96
N ARG A 408 -3.82 -8.16 -19.76
CA ARG A 408 -2.45 -7.69 -19.50
C ARG A 408 -2.46 -6.15 -19.47
N PRO A 409 -1.84 -5.51 -18.45
CA PRO A 409 -1.75 -4.06 -18.41
C PRO A 409 -1.12 -3.54 -19.70
N ARG A 410 -1.78 -2.59 -20.36
CA ARG A 410 -1.17 -1.88 -21.49
C ARG A 410 -0.19 -0.84 -20.95
N PRO A 411 1.01 -0.69 -21.51
CA PRO A 411 1.85 0.45 -21.21
C PRO A 411 1.13 1.73 -21.69
N VAL A 412 1.04 2.72 -20.79
CA VAL A 412 0.52 4.07 -21.09
C VAL A 412 1.59 4.90 -21.79
#